data_AF-A0A964Y5L8-F1
#
_entry.id   AF-A0A964Y5L8-F1
#
_cell.length_a   1.000
_cell.length_b   1.000
_cell.length_c   1.000
_cell.angle_alpha   90.00
_cell.angle_beta   90.00
_cell.angle_gamma   90.00
#
_symmetry.space_group_name_H-M   'P 1'
#
loop_
_entity.id
_entity.type
_entity.pdbx_description
1 polymer ?
#
loop_
_entity_poly.entity_id
_entity_poly.type
_entity_poly.pdbx_seq_one_letter_code
_entity_poly.pdbx_strand_id
1 'polypeptide(L)'
;QNYPIFINGEEKELAKFAIATSGTITFELALRGVLAAVTYKVKLLDGLIAKYIFKLKLKCYCIVNIIMQEEIYKEFIGWLPSSQSIYEYLIETSKTEFPKENFKKKVYNPFHDTLFMDGIFDLLKDNPTA
;
A
#
# COMPACT_ATOMS: atom_id res chain seq x y z
N GLN A 1 19.88 7.55 5.52
CA GLN A 1 19.29 8.02 6.80
C GLN A 1 18.18 7.04 7.16
N ASN A 2 18.32 6.31 8.25
CA ASN A 2 17.32 5.34 8.72
C ASN A 2 16.29 6.10 9.54
N TYR A 3 15.04 6.13 9.08
CA TYR A 3 13.94 6.75 9.78
C TYR A 3 13.23 5.68 10.63
N PRO A 4 12.91 5.96 11.90
CA PRO A 4 12.24 5.02 12.78
C PRO A 4 10.86 4.64 12.25
N ILE A 5 10.49 3.36 12.40
CA ILE A 5 9.13 2.88 12.06
C ILE A 5 8.30 2.94 13.33
N PHE A 6 7.13 3.58 13.28
CA PHE A 6 6.21 3.61 14.41
C PHE A 6 5.11 2.57 14.22
N ILE A 7 5.23 1.44 14.93
CA ILE A 7 4.18 0.41 14.96
C ILE A 7 3.44 0.56 16.29
N ASN A 8 2.14 0.86 16.25
CA ASN A 8 1.33 1.16 17.44
C ASN A 8 1.90 2.29 18.33
N GLY A 9 2.62 3.25 17.74
CA GLY A 9 3.22 4.37 18.47
C GLY A 9 4.63 4.12 19.02
N GLU A 10 5.21 2.94 18.80
CA GLU A 10 6.57 2.60 19.24
C GLU A 10 7.58 2.61 18.09
N GLU A 11 8.73 3.23 18.30
CA GLU A 11 9.89 3.18 17.40
C GLU A 11 10.49 1.76 17.35
N LYS A 12 10.53 1.17 16.16
CA LYS A 12 11.14 -0.16 15.92
C LYS A 12 12.22 -0.12 14.85
N GLU A 13 13.20 -1.01 15.00
CA GLU A 13 14.23 -1.26 14.00
C GLU A 13 13.63 -1.61 12.63
N LEU A 14 14.35 -1.24 11.57
CA LEU A 14 13.88 -1.39 10.21
C LEU A 14 13.83 -2.89 9.84
N ALA A 15 12.63 -3.47 9.86
CA ALA A 15 12.44 -4.84 9.40
C ALA A 15 12.77 -4.95 7.90
N LYS A 16 13.41 -6.06 7.50
CA LYS A 16 13.72 -6.35 6.09
C LYS A 16 12.43 -6.59 5.27
N PHE A 17 11.39 -7.10 5.93
CA PHE A 17 10.06 -7.34 5.38
C PHE A 17 8.99 -7.01 6.42
N ALA A 18 7.80 -6.64 5.95
CA ALA A 18 6.66 -6.34 6.80
C ALA A 18 5.40 -7.09 6.36
N ILE A 19 4.46 -7.24 7.29
CA ILE A 19 3.07 -7.62 6.99
C ILE A 19 2.22 -6.41 7.35
N ALA A 20 1.40 -5.95 6.42
CA ALA A 20 0.68 -4.69 6.53
C ALA A 20 -0.82 -4.88 6.24
N THR A 21 -1.66 -4.22 7.04
CA THR A 21 -3.12 -4.32 6.97
C THR A 21 -3.83 -3.01 6.65
N SER A 22 -3.09 -1.91 6.52
CA SER A 22 -3.63 -0.56 6.29
C SER A 22 -2.94 0.14 5.12
N GLY A 23 -3.69 0.97 4.39
CA GLY A 23 -3.15 1.77 3.29
C GLY A 23 -2.03 2.70 3.74
N THR A 24 -2.16 3.33 4.91
CA THR A 24 -1.17 4.29 5.43
C THR A 24 0.17 3.62 5.77
N ILE A 25 0.13 2.49 6.47
CA ILE A 25 1.36 1.76 6.82
C ILE A 25 2.03 1.16 5.57
N THR A 26 1.25 0.70 4.57
CA THR A 26 1.84 0.25 3.30
C THR A 26 2.59 1.36 2.57
N PHE A 27 2.05 2.57 2.60
CA PHE A 27 2.69 3.73 1.97
C PHE A 27 3.97 4.14 2.71
N GLU A 28 3.94 4.16 4.04
CA GLU A 28 5.10 4.48 4.87
C GLU A 28 6.24 3.47 4.67
N LEU A 29 5.92 2.17 4.59
CA LEU A 29 6.88 1.11 4.27
C LEU A 29 7.49 1.28 2.88
N ALA A 30 6.70 1.62 1.87
CA ALA A 30 7.15 1.86 0.51
C ALA A 30 8.09 3.08 0.40
N LEU A 31 7.78 4.18 1.09
CA LEU A 31 8.67 5.35 1.16
C LEU A 31 10.04 5.00 1.76
N ARG A 32 10.09 4.03 2.68
CA ARG A 32 11.34 3.53 3.27
C ARG A 32 12.02 2.46 2.41
N GLY A 33 11.32 1.87 1.44
CA GLY A 33 11.83 0.80 0.59
C GLY A 33 11.75 -0.59 1.23
N VAL A 34 10.81 -0.78 2.15
CA VAL A 34 10.57 -2.08 2.79
C VAL A 34 9.53 -2.85 1.98
N LEU A 35 9.82 -4.10 1.65
CA LEU A 35 8.87 -4.98 0.98
C LEU A 35 7.82 -5.48 1.98
N ALA A 36 6.56 -5.57 1.55
CA ALA A 36 5.47 -5.93 2.43
C ALA A 36 4.48 -6.91 1.81
N ALA A 37 4.03 -7.87 2.62
CA ALA A 37 2.83 -8.65 2.35
C ALA A 37 1.61 -7.84 2.81
N VAL A 38 0.64 -7.65 1.93
CA VAL A 38 -0.53 -6.81 2.23
C VAL A 38 -1.73 -7.71 2.44
N THR A 39 -2.34 -7.64 3.62
CA THR A 39 -3.49 -8.46 3.96
C THR A 39 -4.66 -7.56 4.31
N TYR A 40 -5.75 -7.63 3.54
CA TYR A 40 -6.96 -6.88 3.81
C TYR A 40 -8.16 -7.80 3.99
N LYS A 41 -8.91 -7.56 5.07
CA LYS A 41 -10.25 -8.12 5.18
C LYS A 41 -11.17 -7.31 4.28
N VAL A 42 -11.87 -7.98 3.36
CA VAL A 42 -12.81 -7.34 2.42
C VAL A 42 -13.81 -6.42 3.13
N LYS A 43 -14.29 -6.80 4.33
CA LYS A 43 -15.17 -5.97 5.18
C LYS A 43 -14.65 -4.56 5.47
N LEU A 44 -13.34 -4.37 5.61
CA LEU A 44 -12.73 -3.04 5.85
C LEU A 44 -12.68 -2.20 4.57
N LEU A 45 -12.62 -2.85 3.42
CA LEU A 45 -12.50 -2.21 2.13
C LEU A 45 -13.85 -2.03 1.44
N ASP A 46 -14.90 -2.77 1.81
CA ASP A 46 -16.22 -2.80 1.16
C ASP A 46 -16.80 -1.41 0.86
N GLY A 47 -16.77 -0.47 1.82
CA GLY A 47 -17.31 0.88 1.63
C GLY A 47 -16.51 1.74 0.64
N LEU A 48 -15.18 1.60 0.64
CA LEU A 48 -14.29 2.38 -0.22
C LEU A 48 -14.18 1.76 -1.62
N ILE A 49 -14.07 0.43 -1.69
CA ILE A 49 -14.06 -0.34 -2.93
C ILE A 49 -15.34 -0.14 -3.71
N ALA A 50 -16.51 -0.33 -3.07
CA ALA A 50 -17.78 -0.26 -3.78
C ALA A 50 -18.01 1.11 -4.43
N LYS A 51 -17.55 2.19 -3.78
CA LYS A 51 -17.74 3.55 -4.29
C LYS A 51 -16.75 3.92 -5.40
N TYR A 52 -15.48 3.48 -5.30
CA TYR A 52 -14.41 3.98 -6.16
C TYR A 52 -13.88 2.96 -7.17
N ILE A 53 -13.87 1.66 -6.84
CA ILE A 53 -13.24 0.63 -7.69
C ILE A 53 -14.13 0.25 -8.88
N PHE A 54 -15.45 0.23 -8.71
CA PHE A 54 -16.35 0.05 -9.85
C PHE A 54 -16.27 1.21 -10.85
N LYS A 55 -15.94 2.42 -10.40
CA LYS A 55 -15.73 3.57 -11.28
C LYS A 55 -14.35 3.57 -11.94
N LEU A 56 -13.31 3.12 -11.22
CA LEU A 56 -11.91 3.24 -11.64
C LEU A 56 -11.31 1.97 -12.29
N LYS A 57 -12.02 0.83 -12.29
CA LYS A 57 -11.56 -0.46 -12.87
C LYS A 57 -10.13 -0.84 -12.43
N LEU A 58 -9.85 -0.69 -11.13
CA LEU A 58 -8.52 -0.95 -10.59
C LEU A 58 -8.21 -2.46 -10.54
N LYS A 59 -6.98 -2.84 -10.92
CA LYS A 59 -6.47 -4.23 -10.89
C LYS A 59 -5.88 -4.61 -9.53
N CYS A 60 -5.54 -3.60 -8.71
CA CYS A 60 -4.91 -3.71 -7.41
C CYS A 60 -5.56 -2.73 -6.43
N TYR A 61 -5.46 -3.02 -5.13
CA TYR A 61 -6.14 -2.30 -4.07
C TYR A 61 -5.16 -1.61 -3.12
N CYS A 62 -3.92 -2.11 -3.02
CA CYS A 62 -2.86 -1.44 -2.27
C CYS A 62 -2.47 -0.14 -2.99
N ILE A 63 -2.45 0.98 -2.26
CA ILE A 63 -2.07 2.29 -2.79
C ILE A 63 -0.70 2.27 -3.47
N VAL A 64 0.24 1.47 -2.95
CA VAL A 64 1.59 1.31 -3.52
C VAL A 64 1.52 0.66 -4.89
N ASN A 65 0.74 -0.41 -5.05
CA ASN A 65 0.56 -1.09 -6.32
C ASN A 65 -0.21 -0.22 -7.33
N ILE A 66 -1.16 0.60 -6.86
CA ILE A 66 -1.90 1.55 -7.70
C ILE A 66 -0.95 2.62 -8.25
N ILE A 67 -0.15 3.25 -7.40
CA ILE A 67 0.87 4.24 -7.79
C ILE A 67 1.88 3.62 -8.75
N MET A 68 2.31 2.39 -8.47
CA MET A 68 3.30 1.71 -9.31
C MET A 68 2.70 1.12 -10.59
N GLN A 69 1.37 1.02 -10.68
CA GLN A 69 0.63 0.34 -11.76
C GLN A 69 1.09 -1.11 -12.02
N GLU A 70 1.65 -1.74 -10.99
CA GLU A 70 2.18 -3.10 -11.00
C GLU A 70 2.06 -3.70 -9.59
N GLU A 71 2.01 -5.03 -9.50
CA GLU A 71 1.94 -5.73 -8.21
C GLU A 71 3.34 -5.80 -7.57
N ILE A 72 3.74 -4.74 -6.86
CA ILE A 72 4.98 -4.72 -6.07
C ILE A 72 4.80 -5.48 -4.76
N TYR A 73 3.67 -5.25 -4.10
CA TYR A 73 3.27 -5.95 -2.88
C TYR A 73 2.26 -7.03 -3.19
N LYS A 74 2.45 -8.21 -2.60
CA LYS A 74 1.45 -9.28 -2.71
C LYS A 74 0.21 -8.90 -1.91
N GLU A 75 -0.92 -8.82 -2.59
CA GLU A 75 -2.21 -8.52 -1.98
C GLU A 75 -2.99 -9.80 -1.71
N PHE A 76 -3.18 -10.12 -0.42
CA PHE A 76 -4.07 -11.18 0.03
C PHE A 76 -5.40 -10.55 0.45
N ILE A 77 -6.37 -10.61 -0.46
CA ILE A 77 -7.69 -9.97 -0.31
C ILE A 77 -8.75 -11.04 -0.10
N GLY A 78 -9.64 -10.79 0.86
CA GLY A 78 -10.79 -11.66 1.13
C GLY A 78 -10.52 -12.57 2.29
N TRP A 79 -10.00 -13.77 2.00
CA TRP A 79 -9.69 -14.76 3.02
C TRP A 79 -8.29 -14.50 3.59
N LEU A 80 -8.16 -14.65 4.92
CA LEU A 80 -6.86 -14.57 5.59
C LEU A 80 -5.94 -15.65 5.01
N PRO A 81 -4.81 -15.29 4.39
CA PRO A 81 -3.91 -16.27 3.80
C PRO A 81 -3.37 -17.21 4.88
N SER A 82 -3.07 -18.45 4.50
CA SER A 82 -2.42 -19.39 5.42
C SER A 82 -1.06 -18.84 5.84
N SER A 83 -0.61 -19.16 7.06
CA SER A 83 0.73 -18.78 7.54
C SER A 83 1.83 -19.28 6.60
N GLN A 84 1.63 -20.45 5.99
CA GLN A 84 2.54 -21.04 5.01
C GLN A 84 2.66 -20.16 3.75
N SER A 85 1.54 -19.68 3.20
CA SER A 85 1.55 -18.84 2.00
C SER A 85 2.23 -17.49 2.25
N ILE A 86 2.04 -16.91 3.44
CA ILE A 86 2.76 -15.69 3.83
C ILE A 86 4.26 -15.98 3.94
N TYR A 87 4.62 -17.09 4.59
CA TYR A 87 6.02 -17.48 4.78
C TYR A 87 6.75 -17.68 3.44
N GLU A 88 6.16 -18.41 2.50
CA GLU A 88 6.72 -18.64 1.18
C GLU A 88 6.93 -17.32 0.43
N TYR A 89 5.94 -16.42 0.46
CA TYR A 89 6.06 -15.09 -0.13
C TYR A 89 7.19 -14.28 0.49
N LEU A 90 7.32 -14.29 1.82
CA LEU A 90 8.39 -13.56 2.51
C LEU A 90 9.78 -14.10 2.12
N ILE A 91 9.94 -15.41 1.98
CA ILE A 91 11.20 -16.03 1.54
C ILE A 91 11.52 -15.67 0.10
N GLU A 92 10.55 -15.72 -0.80
CA GLU A 92 10.75 -15.36 -2.22
C GLU A 92 11.12 -13.88 -2.37
N THR A 93 10.34 -13.02 -1.73
CA THR A 93 10.53 -11.56 -1.69
C THR A 93 11.84 -11.18 -1.00
N SER A 94 12.41 -12.07 -0.18
CA SER A 94 13.71 -11.82 0.45
C SER A 94 14.90 -11.68 -0.48
N LYS A 95 14.71 -12.11 -1.73
CA LYS A 95 15.70 -12.08 -2.80
C LYS A 95 15.59 -10.82 -3.67
N THR A 96 14.57 -10.00 -3.45
CA THR A 96 14.31 -8.80 -4.24
C THR A 96 14.47 -7.55 -3.39
N GLU A 97 14.58 -6.41 -4.06
CA GLU A 97 14.64 -5.10 -3.42
C GLU A 97 13.46 -4.26 -3.86
N PHE A 98 12.93 -3.44 -2.95
CA PHE A 98 11.88 -2.50 -3.31
C PHE A 98 12.45 -1.44 -4.28
N PRO A 99 11.76 -1.13 -5.39
CA PRO A 99 12.22 -0.13 -6.37
C PRO A 99 12.02 1.31 -5.87
N LYS A 100 12.70 1.67 -4.78
CA LYS A 100 12.50 2.88 -3.98
C LYS A 100 12.59 4.17 -4.78
N GLU A 101 13.57 4.27 -5.67
CA GLU A 101 13.76 5.47 -6.49
C GLU A 101 12.67 5.61 -7.56
N ASN A 102 12.18 4.52 -8.13
CA ASN A 102 11.03 4.56 -9.05
C ASN A 102 9.76 4.99 -8.30
N PHE A 103 9.52 4.41 -7.13
CA PHE A 103 8.38 4.78 -6.30
C PHE A 103 8.41 6.25 -5.89
N LYS A 104 9.54 6.75 -5.37
CA LYS A 104 9.70 8.18 -5.05
C LYS A 104 9.48 9.07 -6.26
N LYS A 105 10.01 8.70 -7.44
CA LYS A 105 9.76 9.47 -8.66
C LYS A 105 8.28 9.54 -8.98
N LYS A 106 7.54 8.44 -8.88
CA LYS A 106 6.09 8.45 -9.11
C LYS A 106 5.33 9.27 -8.06
N VAL A 107 5.73 9.19 -6.79
CA VAL A 107 5.12 9.96 -5.69
C VAL A 107 5.40 11.46 -5.79
N TYR A 108 6.63 11.85 -6.12
CA TYR A 108 7.08 13.26 -6.10
C TYR A 108 7.11 13.91 -7.48
N ASN A 109 6.64 13.26 -8.55
CA ASN A 109 6.54 13.90 -9.85
C ASN A 109 5.23 14.71 -9.92
N PRO A 110 5.31 16.06 -9.89
CA PRO A 110 4.14 16.92 -9.76
C PRO A 110 3.28 17.01 -11.03
N PHE A 111 3.70 16.36 -12.14
CA PHE A 111 3.05 16.48 -13.45
C PHE A 111 2.25 15.26 -13.90
N HIS A 112 2.21 14.17 -13.14
CA HIS A 112 1.53 12.94 -13.60
C HIS A 112 0.21 12.60 -12.91
N ASP A 113 -0.19 13.37 -11.88
CA ASP A 113 -1.28 12.99 -10.98
C ASP A 113 -2.18 14.15 -10.51
N THR A 114 -2.26 15.28 -11.24
CA THR A 114 -3.35 16.23 -10.97
C THR A 114 -4.71 15.53 -11.10
N LEU A 115 -4.94 14.72 -12.12
CA LEU A 115 -6.23 14.02 -12.27
C LEU A 115 -6.55 12.99 -11.17
N PHE A 116 -5.54 12.29 -10.63
CA PHE A 116 -5.75 11.24 -9.61
C PHE A 116 -5.77 11.80 -8.19
N MET A 117 -4.84 12.70 -7.87
CA MET A 117 -4.79 13.35 -6.55
C MET A 117 -5.89 14.39 -6.42
N ASP A 118 -6.19 15.22 -7.43
CA ASP A 118 -7.35 16.12 -7.39
C ASP A 118 -8.64 15.31 -7.28
N GLY A 119 -8.74 14.18 -8.02
CA GLY A 119 -9.86 13.25 -7.91
C GLY A 119 -10.03 12.61 -6.52
N ILE A 120 -8.94 12.32 -5.79
CA ILE A 120 -8.98 11.84 -4.40
C ILE A 120 -9.24 12.98 -3.41
N PHE A 121 -8.63 14.15 -3.60
CA PHE A 121 -8.79 15.30 -2.70
C PHE A 121 -10.18 15.94 -2.82
N ASP A 122 -10.77 16.00 -4.01
CA ASP A 122 -12.15 16.47 -4.21
C ASP A 122 -13.15 15.51 -3.57
N LEU A 123 -12.88 14.20 -3.66
CA LEU A 123 -13.59 13.15 -2.93
C LEU A 123 -13.57 13.30 -1.41
N LEU A 124 -12.45 13.79 -0.86
CA LEU A 124 -12.23 14.00 0.56
C LEU A 124 -12.81 15.34 1.03
N LYS A 125 -12.85 16.35 0.16
CA LYS A 125 -13.50 17.66 0.42
C LYS A 125 -15.02 17.55 0.45
N ASP A 126 -15.60 16.65 -0.34
CA ASP A 126 -17.06 16.39 -0.38
C ASP A 126 -17.61 15.64 0.84
N ASN A 127 -16.80 15.39 1.88
CA ASN A 127 -17.26 14.85 3.16
C ASN A 127 -16.86 15.78 4.33
N PRO A 128 -17.67 16.82 4.63
CA PRO A 128 -17.43 17.67 5.80
C PRO A 128 -17.69 16.99 7.14
N THR A 129 -18.28 15.79 7.17
CA THR A 129 -18.69 15.14 8.42
C THR A 129 -18.77 13.62 8.26
N ALA A 130 -17.82 12.92 8.90
CA ALA A 130 -18.01 11.60 9.48
C ALA A 130 -17.37 11.62 10.87
#